data_AF-A0A6A4CWQ9-F1
#
_entry.id   AF-A0A6A4CWQ9-F1
#
_cell.length_a   1.000
_cell.length_b   1.000
_cell.length_c   1.000
_cell.angle_alpha   90.00
_cell.angle_beta   90.00
_cell.angle_gamma   90.00
#
_symmetry.space_group_name_H-M   'P 1'
#
loop_
_entity.id
_entity.type
_entity.pdbx_description
1 polymer ?
#
loop_
_entity_poly.entity_id
_entity_poly.type
_entity_poly.pdbx_seq_one_letter_code
_entity_poly.pdbx_strand_id
1 'polypeptide(L)'
;VRILNSYTVPFCVEDTERAVWSVLMEVRGRVAYNESFEVDNRTSLQSARTFLVFGPGELCFLIRKECRKYVNAGQLYFVAREIANVSTSLGGGVSYNEVLWRTVKQGACKFGAPTAIIETHVLAAFPTYKTLSCLSPDGLNGFHESLTRFNHKVEDLLIKNA
;
A
#
# COMPACT_ATOMS: atom_id res chain seq x y z
N VAL A 1 1.34 16.15 5.40
CA VAL A 1 2.05 14.86 5.57
C VAL A 1 1.81 14.40 7.00
N ARG A 2 1.17 13.23 7.20
CA ARG A 2 0.79 12.71 8.55
C ARG A 2 1.25 11.26 8.69
N ILE A 3 1.83 10.93 9.84
CA ILE A 3 2.13 9.53 10.22
C ILE A 3 0.81 8.84 10.55
N LEU A 4 0.51 7.75 9.85
CA LEU A 4 -0.67 6.93 10.08
C LEU A 4 -0.36 5.71 10.94
N ASN A 5 0.85 5.15 10.79
CA ASN A 5 1.28 3.97 11.52
C ASN A 5 2.82 4.00 11.67
N SER A 6 3.32 3.53 12.82
CA SER A 6 4.73 3.28 13.07
C SER A 6 4.84 1.93 13.77
N TYR A 7 5.54 0.99 13.13
CA TYR A 7 5.56 -0.40 13.54
C TYR A 7 7.00 -0.96 13.52
N THR A 8 7.38 -1.73 14.54
CA THR A 8 8.74 -2.28 14.67
C THR A 8 8.72 -3.78 14.45
N VAL A 9 9.63 -4.28 13.60
CA VAL A 9 9.80 -5.71 13.32
C VAL A 9 11.19 -6.20 13.76
N PRO A 10 11.32 -7.44 14.25
CA PRO A 10 12.58 -8.00 14.73
C PRO A 10 13.45 -8.56 13.59
N PHE A 11 13.59 -7.79 12.51
CA PHE A 11 14.37 -8.16 11.32
C PHE A 11 15.25 -6.97 10.90
N CYS A 12 16.31 -7.23 10.11
CA CYS A 12 17.15 -6.18 9.59
C CYS A 12 16.42 -5.31 8.54
N VAL A 13 17.01 -4.18 8.22
CA VAL A 13 16.45 -3.22 7.26
C VAL A 13 16.35 -3.83 5.86
N GLU A 14 17.33 -4.65 5.46
CA GLU A 14 17.42 -5.27 4.15
C GLU A 14 16.31 -6.30 3.91
N ASP A 15 16.03 -7.15 4.91
CA ASP A 15 14.94 -8.13 4.83
C ASP A 15 13.58 -7.44 4.83
N THR A 16 13.45 -6.42 5.68
CA THR A 16 12.23 -5.60 5.78
C THR A 16 11.98 -4.84 4.48
N GLU A 17 13.02 -4.32 3.83
CA GLU A 17 12.93 -3.67 2.52
C GLU A 17 12.33 -4.62 1.48
N ARG A 18 12.89 -5.83 1.37
CA ARG A 18 12.44 -6.84 0.40
C ARG A 18 10.99 -7.23 0.64
N ALA A 19 10.62 -7.51 1.89
CA ALA A 19 9.24 -7.86 2.25
C ALA A 19 8.26 -6.73 1.93
N VAL A 20 8.59 -5.48 2.29
CA VAL A 20 7.75 -4.30 1.98
C VAL A 20 7.59 -4.13 0.47
N TRP A 21 8.66 -4.26 -0.32
CA TRP A 21 8.58 -4.18 -1.78
C TRP A 21 7.66 -5.26 -2.34
N SER A 22 7.80 -6.51 -1.92
CA SER A 22 6.94 -7.61 -2.37
C SER A 22 5.47 -7.39 -2.06
N VAL A 23 5.12 -6.95 -0.85
CA VAL A 23 3.71 -6.64 -0.49
C VAL A 23 3.16 -5.48 -1.31
N LEU A 24 3.99 -4.48 -1.64
CA LEU A 24 3.57 -3.38 -2.50
C LEU A 24 3.32 -3.84 -3.96
N MET A 25 3.96 -4.91 -4.42
CA MET A 25 3.80 -5.43 -5.79
C MET A 25 2.66 -6.43 -5.95
N GLU A 26 2.13 -6.94 -4.84
CA GLU A 26 1.01 -7.88 -4.86
C GLU A 26 -0.31 -7.21 -5.30
N VAL A 27 -1.01 -7.84 -6.24
CA VAL A 27 -2.38 -7.42 -6.63
C VAL A 27 -3.40 -8.03 -5.68
N ARG A 28 -4.37 -7.22 -5.26
CA ARG A 28 -5.47 -7.65 -4.38
C ARG A 28 -6.73 -7.93 -5.21
N GLY A 29 -7.40 -9.06 -4.91
CA GLY A 29 -8.78 -9.35 -5.37
C GLY A 29 -8.89 -10.31 -6.56
N ARG A 30 -10.12 -10.52 -7.06
CA ARG A 30 -10.37 -11.25 -8.32
C ARG A 30 -10.07 -10.32 -9.49
N VAL A 31 -8.94 -10.57 -10.13
CA VAL A 31 -8.43 -9.71 -11.19
C VAL A 31 -8.87 -10.29 -12.53
N ALA A 32 -9.63 -9.54 -13.33
CA ALA A 32 -9.88 -9.97 -14.71
C ALA A 32 -8.75 -9.55 -15.65
N TYR A 33 -7.97 -8.55 -15.24
CA TYR A 33 -6.83 -8.06 -16.01
C TYR A 33 -5.78 -7.45 -15.08
N ASN A 34 -4.53 -7.88 -15.22
CA ASN A 34 -3.39 -7.37 -14.48
C ASN A 34 -2.22 -7.21 -15.44
N GLU A 35 -1.79 -5.98 -15.66
CA GLU A 35 -0.52 -5.69 -16.31
C GLU A 35 0.43 -5.05 -15.31
N SER A 36 1.59 -5.67 -15.14
CA SER A 36 2.68 -5.17 -14.31
C SER A 36 3.92 -4.94 -15.17
N PHE A 37 4.52 -3.76 -15.02
CA PHE A 37 5.72 -3.34 -15.70
C PHE A 37 6.74 -2.89 -14.66
N GLU A 38 7.80 -3.68 -14.48
CA GLU A 38 8.98 -3.22 -13.76
C GLU A 38 9.85 -2.42 -14.72
N VAL A 39 10.01 -1.12 -14.44
CA VAL A 39 10.88 -0.25 -15.24
C VAL A 39 12.33 -0.49 -14.84
N ASP A 40 12.57 -0.64 -13.53
CA ASP A 40 13.86 -0.98 -12.93
C ASP A 40 13.65 -1.59 -11.53
N ASN A 41 14.72 -1.90 -10.80
CA ASN A 41 14.67 -2.45 -9.43
C ASN A 41 14.18 -1.46 -8.35
N ARG A 42 13.77 -0.26 -8.76
CA ARG A 42 13.29 0.83 -7.91
C ARG A 42 11.93 1.35 -8.34
N THR A 43 11.43 1.01 -9.52
CA THR A 43 10.24 1.61 -10.11
C THR A 43 9.40 0.50 -10.73
N SER A 44 8.15 0.41 -10.27
CA SER A 44 7.17 -0.51 -10.82
C SER A 44 5.86 0.20 -11.08
N LEU A 45 5.24 -0.15 -12.21
CA LEU A 45 3.95 0.32 -12.66
C LEU A 45 3.02 -0.88 -12.77
N GLN A 46 1.77 -0.70 -12.37
CA GLN A 46 0.77 -1.75 -12.43
C GLN A 46 -0.58 -1.16 -12.81
N SER A 47 -1.30 -1.84 -13.69
CA SER A 47 -2.66 -1.54 -14.10
C SER A 47 -3.50 -2.79 -13.91
N ALA A 48 -4.46 -2.74 -12.98
CA ALA A 48 -5.31 -3.86 -12.64
C ALA A 48 -6.79 -3.49 -12.80
N ARG A 49 -7.58 -4.41 -13.35
CA ARG A 49 -9.04 -4.33 -13.38
C ARG A 49 -9.63 -5.39 -12.44
N THR A 50 -10.34 -4.93 -11.42
CA THR A 50 -10.99 -5.79 -10.43
C THR A 50 -12.48 -5.47 -10.33
N PHE A 51 -13.25 -6.44 -9.84
CA PHE A 51 -14.70 -6.36 -9.75
C PHE A 51 -15.15 -6.66 -8.33
N LEU A 52 -16.07 -5.84 -7.83
CA LEU A 52 -16.84 -6.14 -6.63
C LEU A 52 -18.30 -6.31 -7.04
N VAL A 53 -18.83 -7.50 -6.79
CA VAL A 53 -20.24 -7.80 -6.96
C VAL A 53 -20.93 -7.53 -5.62
N PHE A 54 -21.92 -6.64 -5.61
CA PHE A 54 -22.70 -6.32 -4.41
C PHE A 54 -24.19 -6.44 -4.75
N GLY A 55 -24.79 -7.59 -4.40
CA GLY A 55 -26.16 -7.92 -4.77
C GLY A 55 -26.34 -7.98 -6.31
N PRO A 56 -27.32 -7.26 -6.90
CA PRO A 56 -27.53 -7.23 -8.35
C PRO A 56 -26.57 -6.28 -9.10
N GLY A 57 -25.73 -5.52 -8.39
CA GLY A 57 -24.83 -4.53 -8.97
C GLY A 57 -23.39 -5.04 -9.10
N GLU A 58 -22.71 -4.59 -10.16
CA GLU A 58 -21.28 -4.81 -10.37
C GLU A 58 -20.55 -3.46 -10.35
N LEU A 59 -19.56 -3.35 -9.47
CA LEU A 59 -18.62 -2.24 -9.42
C LEU A 59 -17.33 -2.68 -10.09
N CYS A 60 -16.96 -1.99 -11.16
CA CYS A 60 -15.71 -2.20 -11.87
C CYS A 60 -14.68 -1.17 -11.40
N PHE A 61 -13.50 -1.63 -10.99
CA PHE A 61 -12.41 -0.78 -10.57
C PHE A 61 -11.25 -0.94 -11.55
N LEU A 62 -10.82 0.17 -12.16
CA LEU A 62 -9.55 0.26 -12.85
C LEU A 62 -8.54 0.93 -11.93
N ILE A 63 -7.59 0.16 -11.41
CA ILE A 63 -6.54 0.58 -10.48
C ILE A 63 -5.23 0.73 -11.25
N ARG A 64 -4.59 1.88 -11.09
CA ARG A 64 -3.25 2.17 -11.60
C ARG A 64 -2.35 2.51 -10.43
N LYS A 65 -1.32 1.70 -10.23
CA LYS A 65 -0.39 1.83 -9.14
C LYS A 65 1.01 2.09 -9.68
N GLU A 66 1.66 3.11 -9.14
CA GLU A 66 3.07 3.42 -9.37
C GLU A 66 3.78 3.31 -8.03
N CYS A 67 4.82 2.49 -7.95
CA CYS A 67 5.67 2.38 -6.77
C CYS A 67 7.10 2.77 -7.13
N ARG A 68 7.68 3.64 -6.31
CA ARG A 68 9.09 4.04 -6.39
C ARG A 68 9.81 3.82 -5.08
N LYS A 69 11.04 3.30 -5.15
CA LYS A 69 11.97 3.09 -4.06
C LYS A 69 13.16 4.04 -4.22
N TYR A 70 13.51 4.76 -3.15
CA TYR A 70 14.70 5.60 -3.11
C TYR A 70 15.37 5.54 -1.74
N VAL A 71 16.68 5.83 -1.73
CA VAL A 71 17.49 5.92 -0.52
C VAL A 71 17.86 7.38 -0.32
N ASN A 72 17.60 7.92 0.87
CA ASN A 72 18.03 9.26 1.24
C ASN A 72 18.57 9.23 2.68
N ALA A 73 19.78 9.76 2.89
CA ALA A 73 20.47 9.77 4.18
C ALA A 73 20.49 8.40 4.90
N GLY A 74 20.66 7.30 4.15
CA GLY A 74 20.67 5.94 4.70
C GLY A 74 19.28 5.38 5.07
N GLN A 75 18.22 6.15 4.87
CA GLN A 75 16.84 5.71 5.06
C GLN A 75 16.23 5.27 3.72
N LEU A 76 15.49 4.17 3.75
CA LEU A 76 14.76 3.65 2.60
C LEU A 76 13.34 4.21 2.57
N TYR A 77 12.94 4.67 1.40
CA TYR A 77 11.62 5.24 1.16
C TYR A 77 10.93 4.50 0.01
N PHE A 78 9.63 4.27 0.19
CA PHE A 78 8.74 3.68 -0.79
C PHE A 78 7.57 4.64 -1.00
N VAL A 79 7.45 5.21 -2.19
CA VAL A 79 6.30 6.03 -2.57
C VAL A 79 5.41 5.21 -3.48
N ALA A 80 4.21 4.92 -3.02
CA ALA A 80 3.18 4.24 -3.78
C ALA A 80 2.06 5.24 -4.08
N ARG A 81 1.84 5.52 -5.35
CA ARG A 81 0.70 6.28 -5.85
C ARG A 81 -0.29 5.33 -6.47
N GLU A 82 -1.55 5.40 -6.04
CA GLU A 82 -2.64 4.62 -6.56
C GLU A 82 -3.74 5.55 -7.07
N ILE A 83 -4.03 5.48 -8.36
CA ILE A 83 -5.21 6.10 -8.94
C ILE A 83 -6.17 4.98 -9.25
N ALA A 84 -7.41 5.13 -8.82
CA ALA A 84 -8.42 4.19 -9.25
C ALA A 84 -9.74 4.84 -9.62
N ASN A 85 -10.34 4.25 -10.63
CA ASN A 85 -11.56 4.73 -11.25
C ASN A 85 -12.61 3.64 -11.04
N VAL A 86 -13.67 4.00 -10.35
CA VAL A 86 -14.85 3.16 -10.18
C VAL A 86 -15.81 3.48 -11.31
N SER A 87 -16.31 2.46 -11.99
CA SER A 87 -17.47 2.57 -12.86
C SER A 87 -18.55 1.59 -12.42
N THR A 88 -19.80 2.02 -12.56
CA THR A 88 -20.99 1.20 -12.31
C THR A 88 -21.70 0.96 -13.62
N SER A 89 -22.49 -0.11 -13.71
CA SER A 89 -23.38 -0.37 -14.86
C SER A 89 -24.43 0.74 -15.07
N LEU A 90 -24.61 1.63 -14.09
CA LEU A 90 -25.58 2.72 -14.07
C LEU A 90 -24.98 4.09 -14.50
N GLY A 91 -23.74 4.12 -14.99
CA GLY A 91 -23.18 5.29 -15.70
C GLY A 91 -22.56 6.39 -14.83
N GLY A 92 -22.54 6.23 -13.50
CA GLY A 92 -21.77 7.09 -12.60
C GLY A 92 -20.39 6.51 -12.32
N GLY A 93 -19.33 7.30 -12.54
CA GLY A 93 -17.96 6.93 -12.19
C GLY A 93 -17.31 7.89 -11.20
N VAL A 94 -16.57 7.35 -10.24
CA VAL A 94 -15.82 8.14 -9.24
C VAL A 94 -14.34 7.80 -9.36
N SER A 95 -13.50 8.82 -9.45
CA SER A 95 -12.05 8.68 -9.45
C SER A 95 -11.48 9.03 -8.09
N TYR A 96 -10.58 8.18 -7.59
CA TYR A 96 -9.80 8.42 -6.39
C TYR A 96 -8.30 8.37 -6.71
N ASN A 97 -7.52 9.19 -6.02
CA ASN A 97 -6.06 9.25 -6.15
C ASN A 97 -5.47 9.31 -4.74
N GLU A 98 -4.75 8.27 -4.38
CA GLU A 98 -4.10 8.11 -3.09
C GLU A 98 -2.58 8.08 -3.27
N VAL A 99 -1.86 8.79 -2.39
CA VAL A 99 -0.40 8.74 -2.33
C VAL A 99 0.02 8.33 -0.92
N LEU A 100 0.57 7.12 -0.83
CA LEU A 100 1.15 6.57 0.40
C LEU A 100 2.66 6.57 0.29
N TRP A 101 3.30 6.89 1.39
CA TRP A 101 4.75 6.97 1.48
C TRP A 101 5.15 6.21 2.73
N ARG A 102 5.97 5.17 2.54
CA ARG A 102 6.46 4.30 3.61
C ARG A 102 7.95 4.48 3.74
N THR A 103 8.42 4.42 4.97
CA THR A 103 9.85 4.44 5.24
C THR A 103 10.24 3.21 6.03
N VAL A 104 11.42 2.68 5.71
CA VAL A 104 12.07 1.64 6.50
C VAL A 104 13.36 2.24 7.03
N LYS A 105 13.51 2.22 8.35
CA LYS A 105 14.68 2.73 9.05
C LYS A 105 15.17 1.74 10.09
N GLN A 106 16.46 1.83 10.41
CA GLN A 106 17.06 1.04 11.48
C GLN A 106 16.37 1.34 12.80
N GLY A 107 15.90 0.29 13.48
CA GLY A 107 15.37 0.35 14.83
C GLY A 107 16.45 0.10 15.88
N ALA A 108 16.09 0.30 17.15
CA ALA A 108 16.96 -0.04 18.27
C ALA A 108 17.13 -1.56 18.37
N CYS A 109 18.37 -2.03 18.52
CA CYS A 109 18.63 -3.44 18.75
C CYS A 109 17.90 -3.90 20.01
N LYS A 110 17.15 -5.00 19.91
CA LYS A 110 16.47 -5.62 21.05
C LYS A 110 17.01 -7.02 21.23
N PHE A 111 17.48 -7.33 22.44
CA PHE A 111 18.03 -8.65 22.78
C PHE A 111 19.18 -9.10 21.85
N GLY A 112 19.99 -8.16 21.34
CA GLY A 112 21.09 -8.45 20.42
C GLY A 112 20.66 -8.66 18.96
N ALA A 113 19.36 -8.65 18.65
CA ALA A 113 18.87 -8.76 17.29
C ALA A 113 18.69 -7.37 16.64
N PRO A 114 19.04 -7.20 15.34
CA PRO A 114 18.70 -6.00 14.60
C PRO A 114 17.18 -5.88 14.46
N THR A 115 16.67 -4.65 14.49
CA THR A 115 15.26 -4.36 14.25
C THR A 115 15.09 -3.30 13.18
N ALA A 116 13.94 -3.27 12.54
CA ALA A 116 13.57 -2.25 11.57
C ALA A 116 12.24 -1.61 11.96
N ILE A 117 12.10 -0.32 11.68
CA ILE A 117 10.87 0.44 11.89
C ILE A 117 10.27 0.76 10.52
N ILE A 118 9.02 0.36 10.33
CA ILE A 118 8.20 0.69 9.16
C ILE A 118 7.28 1.84 9.56
N GLU A 119 7.43 3.00 8.94
CA GLU A 119 6.50 4.11 9.10
C GLU A 119 5.65 4.25 7.85
N THR A 120 4.33 4.22 8.00
CA THR A 120 3.41 4.54 6.92
C THR A 120 2.89 5.93 7.13
N HIS A 121 3.07 6.73 6.10
CA HIS A 121 2.59 8.08 6.04
C HIS A 121 1.64 8.23 4.85
N VAL A 122 0.76 9.23 4.89
CA VAL A 122 -0.09 9.61 3.76
C VAL A 122 0.19 11.05 3.33
N LEU A 123 0.34 11.25 2.02
CA LEU A 123 0.45 12.57 1.44
C LEU A 123 -0.93 12.96 0.96
N ALA A 124 -1.59 13.81 1.75
CA ALA A 124 -2.93 14.30 1.45
C ALA A 124 -2.86 15.28 0.27
N ALA A 125 -2.88 14.76 -0.96
CA ALA A 125 -3.21 15.56 -2.13
C ALA A 125 -4.74 15.52 -2.31
N PHE A 126 -5.34 16.69 -2.47
CA PHE A 126 -6.78 16.94 -2.65
C PHE A 126 -7.48 15.89 -3.56
N PRO A 127 -8.70 15.42 -3.23
CA PRO A 127 -9.47 15.62 -2.00
C PRO A 127 -9.38 14.40 -1.07
N THR A 128 -8.21 13.80 -0.82
CA THR A 128 -8.10 12.60 0.04
C THR A 128 -8.55 12.77 1.50
N TYR A 129 -8.37 13.95 2.12
CA TYR A 129 -8.96 14.19 3.45
C TYR A 129 -10.48 14.35 3.37
N LYS A 130 -10.99 14.98 2.30
CA LYS A 130 -12.43 15.03 2.03
C LYS A 130 -12.98 13.62 1.85
N THR A 131 -12.32 12.76 1.07
CA THR A 131 -12.77 11.39 0.83
C THR A 131 -12.76 10.54 2.09
N LEU A 132 -11.68 10.53 2.88
CA LEU A 132 -11.66 9.83 4.19
C LEU A 132 -12.72 10.40 5.14
N SER A 133 -12.91 11.73 5.18
CA SER A 133 -14.00 12.35 5.96
C SER A 133 -15.40 12.08 5.40
N CYS A 134 -15.50 11.65 4.15
CA CYS A 134 -16.73 11.20 3.50
C CYS A 134 -16.94 9.69 3.60
N LEU A 135 -15.95 8.93 4.08
CA LEU A 135 -16.15 7.52 4.36
C LEU A 135 -17.07 7.38 5.57
N SER A 136 -18.00 6.43 5.49
CA SER A 136 -18.74 5.99 6.67
C SER A 136 -17.76 5.45 7.72
N PRO A 137 -18.19 5.33 8.98
CA PRO A 137 -17.41 4.63 10.01
C PRO A 137 -16.87 3.26 9.54
N ASP A 138 -17.66 2.53 8.76
CA ASP A 138 -17.25 1.24 8.17
C ASP A 138 -16.13 1.40 7.13
N GLY A 139 -16.19 2.45 6.30
CA GLY A 139 -15.12 2.76 5.35
C GLY A 139 -13.82 3.17 6.04
N LEU A 140 -13.90 3.93 7.14
CA LEU A 140 -12.75 4.27 7.99
C LEU A 140 -12.16 3.03 8.65
N ASN A 141 -13.00 2.14 9.18
CA ASN A 141 -12.57 0.85 9.74
C ASN A 141 -11.86 0.00 8.67
N GLY A 142 -12.45 -0.11 7.47
CA GLY A 142 -11.83 -0.82 6.35
C GLY A 142 -10.46 -0.23 5.95
N PHE A 143 -10.31 1.09 6.02
CA PHE A 143 -9.00 1.73 5.80
C PHE A 143 -7.98 1.36 6.89
N HIS A 144 -8.36 1.42 8.17
CA HIS A 144 -7.49 0.99 9.27
C HIS A 144 -7.12 -0.49 9.19
N GLU A 145 -8.07 -1.35 8.84
CA GLU A 145 -7.83 -2.77 8.57
C GLU A 145 -6.86 -2.97 7.41
N SER A 146 -6.88 -2.11 6.40
CA SER A 146 -5.97 -2.20 5.26
C SER A 146 -4.50 -1.99 5.65
N LEU A 147 -4.24 -1.10 6.62
CA LEU A 147 -2.90 -0.86 7.18
C LEU A 147 -2.46 -2.05 8.03
N THR A 148 -3.35 -2.57 8.86
CA THR A 148 -3.09 -3.76 9.70
C THR A 148 -2.77 -4.97 8.83
N ARG A 149 -3.58 -5.22 7.80
CA ARG A 149 -3.37 -6.31 6.82
C ARG A 149 -2.04 -6.17 6.07
N PHE A 150 -1.63 -4.94 5.77
CA PHE A 150 -0.33 -4.69 5.18
C PHE A 150 0.80 -5.13 6.13
N ASN A 151 0.75 -4.73 7.40
CA ASN A 151 1.78 -5.10 8.38
C ASN A 151 1.87 -6.63 8.57
N HIS A 152 0.72 -7.29 8.74
CA HIS A 152 0.68 -8.75 8.89
C HIS A 152 1.29 -9.46 7.68
N LYS A 153 0.99 -9.02 6.45
CA LYS A 153 1.61 -9.60 5.25
C LYS A 153 3.12 -9.40 5.20
N VAL A 154 3.62 -8.24 5.65
CA VAL A 154 5.05 -7.99 5.74
C VAL A 154 5.68 -8.95 6.74
N GLU A 155 5.07 -9.13 7.91
CA GLU A 155 5.53 -10.10 8.91
C GLU A 155 5.49 -11.54 8.39
N ASP A 156 4.41 -11.96 7.74
CA ASP A 156 4.27 -13.30 7.17
C ASP A 156 5.40 -13.60 6.17
N LEU A 157 5.75 -12.61 5.32
CA LEU A 157 6.86 -12.75 4.38
C LEU A 157 8.23 -12.75 5.08
N LEU A 158 8.40 -11.97 6.14
CA LEU A 158 9.64 -11.96 6.92
C LEU A 158 9.84 -13.30 7.62
N ILE A 159 8.81 -13.83 8.27
CA ILE A 159 8.83 -15.14 8.94
C ILE A 159 9.08 -16.26 7.95
N LYS A 160 8.46 -16.22 6.76
CA LYS A 160 8.62 -17.25 5.73
C LYS A 160 10.04 -17.30 5.14
N ASN A 161 10.74 -16.17 5.12
CA ASN A 161 12.05 -16.03 4.48
C ASN A 161 13.22 -15.94 5.48
N ALA A 162 12.96 -16.08 6.78
CA ALA A 162 13.95 -16.12 7.86
C ALA A 162 14.52 -17.53 8.06
#